data_AF-A0A7X5N1T0-F1
#
_entry.id   AF-A0A7X5N1T0-F1
#
_cell.length_a   1.000
_cell.length_b   1.000
_cell.length_c   1.000
_cell.angle_alpha   90.00
_cell.angle_beta   90.00
_cell.angle_gamma   90.00
#
_symmetry.space_group_name_H-M   'P 1'
#
loop_
_entity.id
_entity.type
_entity.pdbx_description
1 polymer ?
#
loop_
_entity_poly.entity_id
_entity_poly.type
_entity_poly.pdbx_seq_one_letter_code
_entity_poly.pdbx_strand_id
1 'polypeptide(L)'
;MRAHVRGIGRRLSLLARPRGAEALPIVLDRRRIYVLPTRFGLFVTALLLAMLLGALNYNNNPALLLALLLATAGIASSIMAHLQLSALRVEAVSAEPVVAGEPLRMRVSLARRDSRARRGLRLDHLDSSGFCALLEHDMAEVDLPVPTERRGWQDIERIRLSSTQPLGLVRAWSWVWPETPL
;
A
#
# COMPACT_ATOMS: atom_id res chain seq x y z
N MET A 1 -4.19 -23.48 -2.61
CA MET A 1 -5.29 -22.67 -2.04
C MET A 1 -4.88 -21.20 -1.75
N ARG A 2 -4.28 -20.48 -2.72
CA ARG A 2 -3.72 -19.10 -2.54
C ARG A 2 -4.26 -18.05 -3.53
N ALA A 3 -5.18 -18.40 -4.43
CA ALA A 3 -5.58 -17.55 -5.56
C ALA A 3 -6.78 -16.61 -5.29
N HIS A 4 -7.69 -16.93 -4.36
CA HIS A 4 -8.98 -16.25 -4.29
C HIS A 4 -9.01 -14.87 -3.59
N VAL A 5 -8.01 -14.54 -2.76
CA VAL A 5 -8.01 -13.24 -2.04
C VAL A 5 -7.49 -12.09 -2.92
N ARG A 6 -6.86 -12.39 -4.07
CA ARG A 6 -6.42 -11.36 -5.04
C ARG A 6 -7.59 -10.70 -5.78
N GLY A 7 -8.76 -11.34 -5.85
CA GLY A 7 -9.88 -10.93 -6.72
C GLY A 7 -10.67 -9.68 -6.26
N ILE A 8 -10.94 -9.54 -4.96
CA ILE A 8 -11.77 -8.41 -4.45
C ILE A 8 -11.02 -7.08 -4.56
N GLY A 9 -9.71 -7.07 -4.28
CA GLY A 9 -8.87 -5.88 -4.47
C GLY A 9 -8.73 -5.46 -5.94
N ARG A 10 -8.81 -6.42 -6.87
CA ARG A 10 -8.73 -6.16 -8.32
C ARG A 10 -10.04 -5.56 -8.86
N ARG A 11 -11.21 -5.96 -8.36
CA ARG A 11 -12.48 -5.32 -8.72
C ARG A 11 -12.61 -3.89 -8.20
N LEU A 12 -12.12 -3.62 -6.99
CA LEU A 12 -12.08 -2.25 -6.45
C LEU A 12 -11.03 -1.36 -7.15
N SER A 13 -10.02 -1.95 -7.80
CA SER A 13 -9.00 -1.19 -8.54
C SER A 13 -9.53 -0.46 -9.78
N LEU A 14 -10.69 -0.90 -10.30
CA LEU A 14 -11.38 -0.26 -11.43
C LEU A 14 -12.06 1.07 -11.04
N LEU A 15 -12.39 1.26 -9.75
CA LEU A 15 -12.93 2.53 -9.25
C LEU A 15 -11.85 3.48 -8.70
N ALA A 16 -10.63 2.98 -8.51
CA ALA A 16 -9.58 3.74 -7.87
C ALA A 16 -9.01 4.80 -8.82
N ARG A 17 -8.78 6.01 -8.33
CA ARG A 17 -8.05 7.09 -9.05
C ARG A 17 -6.54 6.83 -8.99
N PRO A 18 -5.74 7.27 -9.99
CA PRO A 18 -6.06 8.18 -11.10
C PRO A 18 -6.72 7.49 -12.31
N ARG A 19 -7.49 8.27 -13.10
CA ARG A 19 -8.17 7.82 -14.33
C ARG A 19 -7.34 8.05 -15.60
N GLY A 20 -6.23 8.78 -15.49
CA GLY A 20 -5.27 9.02 -16.56
C GLY A 20 -3.84 8.99 -16.03
N ALA A 21 -2.88 9.07 -16.93
CA ALA A 21 -1.49 9.25 -16.57
C ALA A 21 -1.27 10.68 -16.01
N GLU A 22 -0.29 10.85 -15.13
CA GLU A 22 0.03 12.11 -14.46
C GLU A 22 1.53 12.42 -14.57
N ALA A 23 1.87 13.69 -14.79
CA ALA A 23 3.26 14.14 -14.88
C ALA A 23 3.95 14.04 -13.50
N LEU A 24 5.22 13.62 -13.50
CA LEU A 24 6.04 13.57 -12.30
C LEU A 24 6.47 14.98 -11.86
N PRO A 25 6.59 15.27 -10.55
CA PRO A 25 6.42 14.36 -9.42
C PRO A 25 4.94 14.16 -9.01
N ILE A 26 4.54 12.91 -8.77
CA ILE A 26 3.16 12.58 -8.39
C ILE A 26 3.03 12.52 -6.87
N VAL A 27 2.15 13.35 -6.31
CA VAL A 27 1.89 13.39 -4.86
C VAL A 27 0.66 12.56 -4.51
N LEU A 28 0.80 11.59 -3.61
CA LEU A 28 -0.33 10.84 -3.07
C LEU A 28 -1.11 11.71 -2.07
N ASP A 29 -2.19 12.31 -2.57
CA ASP A 29 -3.19 12.96 -1.74
C ASP A 29 -4.00 11.92 -0.93
N ARG A 30 -4.40 12.29 0.30
CA ARG A 30 -5.22 11.51 1.22
C ARG A 30 -6.51 10.99 0.58
N ARG A 31 -7.07 11.75 -0.36
CA ARG A 31 -8.32 11.41 -1.08
C ARG A 31 -8.19 10.17 -1.99
N ARG A 32 -6.97 9.73 -2.31
CA ARG A 32 -6.69 8.59 -3.19
C ARG A 32 -6.25 7.34 -2.44
N ILE A 33 -6.20 7.42 -1.10
CA ILE A 33 -5.75 6.32 -0.25
C ILE A 33 -6.96 5.55 0.24
N TYR A 34 -7.01 4.29 -0.14
CA TYR A 34 -8.06 3.37 0.26
C TYR A 34 -7.55 2.47 1.39
N VAL A 35 -8.35 2.29 2.43
CA VAL A 35 -8.02 1.43 3.59
C VAL A 35 -9.05 0.33 3.66
N LEU A 36 -8.61 -0.93 3.59
CA LEU A 36 -9.49 -2.09 3.73
C LEU A 36 -9.01 -3.00 4.85
N PRO A 37 -9.92 -3.62 5.62
CA PRO A 37 -9.54 -4.60 6.63
C PRO A 37 -8.89 -5.82 5.98
N THR A 38 -7.84 -6.35 6.59
CA THR A 38 -7.25 -7.61 6.18
C THR A 38 -8.06 -8.77 6.75
N ARG A 39 -7.81 -10.00 6.29
CA ARG A 39 -8.43 -11.20 6.90
C ARG A 39 -8.10 -11.31 8.39
N PHE A 40 -6.88 -10.94 8.76
CA PHE A 40 -6.44 -10.88 10.15
C PHE A 40 -7.20 -9.78 10.91
N GLY A 41 -7.34 -8.59 10.33
CA GLY A 41 -8.15 -7.52 10.92
C GLY A 41 -9.60 -7.92 11.16
N LEU A 42 -10.25 -8.56 10.18
CA LEU A 42 -11.62 -9.05 10.32
C LEU A 42 -11.74 -10.09 11.46
N PHE A 43 -10.78 -11.01 11.55
CA PHE A 43 -10.74 -11.97 12.65
C PHE A 43 -10.59 -11.28 14.02
N VAL A 44 -9.66 -10.34 14.14
CA VAL A 44 -9.47 -9.56 15.37
C VAL A 44 -10.73 -8.76 15.72
N THR A 45 -11.38 -8.12 14.75
CA THR A 45 -12.64 -7.39 14.98
C THR A 45 -13.73 -8.33 15.48
N ALA A 46 -13.91 -9.51 14.86
CA ALA A 46 -14.89 -10.49 15.32
C ALA A 46 -14.61 -10.98 16.75
N LEU A 47 -13.33 -11.24 17.06
CA LEU A 47 -12.91 -11.63 18.40
C LEU A 47 -13.17 -10.52 19.43
N LEU A 48 -12.85 -9.26 19.11
CA LEU A 48 -13.12 -8.11 19.98
C LEU A 48 -14.61 -7.92 20.24
N LEU A 49 -15.46 -8.13 19.22
CA LEU A 49 -16.91 -8.09 19.40
C LEU A 49 -17.40 -9.21 20.32
N ALA A 50 -16.90 -10.44 20.15
CA ALA A 50 -17.23 -11.55 21.04
C ALA A 50 -16.77 -11.29 22.48
N MET A 51 -15.55 -10.77 22.66
CA MET A 51 -15.04 -10.35 23.98
C MET A 51 -15.91 -9.28 24.62
N LEU A 52 -16.33 -8.27 23.85
CA LEU A 52 -17.15 -7.17 24.37
C LEU A 52 -18.54 -7.67 24.79
N LEU A 53 -19.16 -8.52 23.98
CA LEU A 53 -20.45 -9.14 24.30
C LEU A 53 -20.36 -10.03 25.54
N GLY A 54 -19.33 -10.88 25.63
CA GLY A 54 -19.09 -11.73 26.80
C GLY A 54 -18.82 -10.89 28.06
N ALA A 55 -17.95 -9.89 27.96
CA ALA A 55 -17.60 -9.04 29.08
C ALA A 55 -18.80 -8.21 29.58
N LEU A 56 -19.66 -7.73 28.68
CA LEU A 56 -20.89 -7.02 29.04
C LEU A 56 -21.91 -7.96 29.70
N ASN A 57 -22.07 -9.18 29.16
CA ASN A 57 -23.00 -10.18 29.70
C ASN A 57 -22.62 -10.62 31.12
N TYR A 58 -21.33 -10.77 31.40
CA TYR A 58 -20.82 -11.19 32.71
C TYR A 58 -20.38 -10.03 33.62
N ASN A 59 -20.63 -8.77 33.23
CA ASN A 59 -20.16 -7.56 33.93
C ASN A 59 -18.65 -7.61 34.30
N ASN A 60 -17.85 -8.16 33.39
CA ASN A 60 -16.42 -8.37 33.59
C ASN A 60 -15.63 -7.11 33.21
N ASN A 61 -15.49 -6.20 34.18
CA ASN A 61 -14.81 -4.91 33.99
C ASN A 61 -13.38 -5.02 33.43
N PRO A 62 -12.50 -5.95 33.91
CA PRO A 62 -11.18 -6.14 33.31
C PRO A 62 -11.22 -6.54 31.83
N ALA A 63 -12.16 -7.42 31.45
CA ALA A 63 -12.31 -7.83 30.06
C ALA A 63 -12.83 -6.69 29.17
N LEU A 64 -13.74 -5.85 29.68
CA LEU A 64 -14.18 -4.62 29.00
C LEU A 64 -12.99 -3.67 28.78
N LEU A 65 -12.19 -3.42 29.81
CA LEU A 65 -11.00 -2.57 29.72
C LEU A 65 -10.03 -3.05 28.64
N LEU A 66 -9.72 -4.35 28.64
CA LEU A 66 -8.83 -4.95 27.64
C LEU A 66 -9.40 -4.83 26.22
N ALA A 67 -10.69 -5.14 26.04
CA ALA A 67 -11.34 -5.04 24.73
C ALA A 67 -11.31 -3.61 24.18
N LEU A 68 -11.60 -2.60 25.01
CA LEU A 68 -11.55 -1.19 24.63
C LEU A 68 -10.11 -0.71 24.32
N LEU A 69 -9.12 -1.17 25.09
CA LEU A 69 -7.71 -0.86 24.84
C LEU A 69 -7.25 -1.42 23.50
N LEU A 70 -7.56 -2.68 23.21
CA LEU A 70 -7.24 -3.33 21.94
C LEU A 70 -7.97 -2.67 20.77
N ALA A 71 -9.25 -2.32 20.94
CA ALA A 71 -10.02 -1.59 19.93
C ALA A 71 -9.38 -0.23 19.61
N THR A 72 -8.99 0.52 20.65
CA THR A 72 -8.32 1.83 20.50
C THR A 72 -6.97 1.68 19.77
N ALA A 73 -6.16 0.68 20.15
CA ALA A 73 -4.91 0.37 19.46
C ALA A 73 -5.14 -0.02 17.99
N GLY A 74 -6.23 -0.77 17.70
CA GLY A 74 -6.61 -1.14 16.34
C GLY A 74 -7.02 0.05 15.48
N ILE A 75 -7.78 0.99 16.03
CA ILE A 75 -8.16 2.24 15.37
C ILE A 75 -6.91 3.10 15.10
N ALA A 76 -6.06 3.28 16.11
CA ALA A 76 -4.80 4.02 15.96
C ALA A 76 -3.90 3.41 14.88
N SER A 77 -3.74 2.09 14.87
CA SER A 77 -3.02 1.36 13.82
C SER A 77 -3.61 1.59 12.43
N SER A 78 -4.94 1.66 12.32
CA SER A 78 -5.62 1.92 11.06
C SER A 78 -5.35 3.34 10.53
N ILE A 79 -5.34 4.33 11.42
CA ILE A 79 -4.95 5.71 11.10
C ILE A 79 -3.48 5.76 10.68
N MET A 80 -2.58 5.10 11.42
CA MET A 80 -1.16 5.02 11.04
C MET A 80 -0.98 4.40 9.65
N ALA A 81 -1.71 3.32 9.32
CA ALA A 81 -1.63 2.69 8.01
C ALA A 81 -2.05 3.65 6.88
N HIS A 82 -3.09 4.45 7.08
CA HIS A 82 -3.47 5.51 6.13
C HIS A 82 -2.35 6.56 6.00
N LEU A 83 -1.78 6.97 7.14
CA LEU A 83 -0.71 7.96 7.19
C LEU A 83 0.58 7.49 6.52
N GLN A 84 0.88 6.19 6.48
CA GLN A 84 2.04 5.63 5.78
C GLN A 84 2.12 6.07 4.30
N LEU A 85 0.97 6.12 3.63
CA LEU A 85 0.88 6.49 2.21
C LEU A 85 0.56 7.98 1.99
N SER A 86 0.00 8.66 2.99
CA SER A 86 -0.34 10.09 2.92
C SER A 86 0.88 10.94 2.61
N ALA A 87 0.79 11.84 1.64
CA ALA A 87 1.87 12.74 1.24
C ALA A 87 3.17 12.03 0.82
N LEU A 88 3.09 10.76 0.41
CA LEU A 88 4.19 10.11 -0.28
C LEU A 88 4.29 10.69 -1.70
N ARG A 89 5.49 10.83 -2.22
CA ARG A 89 5.72 11.32 -3.58
C ARG A 89 6.45 10.28 -4.39
N VAL A 90 6.04 10.13 -5.65
CA VAL A 90 6.84 9.46 -6.67
C VAL A 90 7.57 10.57 -7.40
N GLU A 91 8.87 10.70 -7.17
CA GLU A 91 9.70 11.77 -7.76
C GLU A 91 10.12 11.42 -9.18
N ALA A 92 10.56 10.18 -9.39
CA ALA A 92 11.03 9.71 -10.68
C ALA A 92 10.65 8.26 -10.92
N VAL A 93 10.38 7.94 -12.17
CA VAL A 93 10.33 6.56 -12.67
C VAL A 93 11.24 6.52 -13.90
N SER A 94 12.26 5.68 -13.84
CA SER A 94 13.24 5.56 -14.92
C SER A 94 13.62 4.09 -15.10
N ALA A 95 14.22 3.78 -16.24
CA ALA A 95 14.79 2.47 -16.48
C ALA A 95 16.03 2.59 -17.37
N GLU A 96 16.94 1.63 -17.23
CA GLU A 96 18.10 1.53 -18.11
C GLU A 96 17.71 0.81 -19.41
N PRO A 97 18.12 1.29 -20.59
CA PRO A 97 17.79 0.62 -21.86
C PRO A 97 18.32 -0.82 -21.90
N VAL A 98 17.45 -1.78 -22.24
CA VAL A 98 17.80 -3.20 -22.37
C VAL A 98 17.52 -3.72 -23.78
N VAL A 99 18.12 -4.85 -24.13
CA VAL A 99 17.80 -5.56 -25.37
C VAL A 99 16.39 -6.15 -25.27
N ALA A 100 15.65 -6.11 -26.38
CA ALA A 100 14.31 -6.68 -26.44
C ALA A 100 14.34 -8.18 -26.05
N GLY A 101 13.53 -8.57 -25.06
CA GLY A 101 13.48 -9.90 -24.49
C GLY A 101 14.20 -10.04 -23.13
N GLU A 102 15.01 -9.04 -22.74
CA GLU A 102 15.59 -8.98 -21.40
C GLU A 102 14.69 -8.20 -20.42
N PRO A 103 14.65 -8.57 -19.14
CA PRO A 103 13.86 -7.85 -18.15
C PRO A 103 14.44 -6.45 -17.89
N LEU A 104 13.66 -5.43 -18.20
CA LEU A 104 13.94 -4.02 -17.90
C LEU A 104 13.90 -3.79 -16.39
N ARG A 105 14.87 -3.07 -15.85
CA ARG A 105 14.86 -2.66 -14.44
C ARG A 105 14.21 -1.29 -14.32
N MET A 106 12.92 -1.27 -14.01
CA MET A 106 12.19 -0.04 -13.70
C MET A 106 12.52 0.40 -12.28
N ARG A 107 13.24 1.51 -12.15
CA ARG A 107 13.55 2.17 -10.89
C ARG A 107 12.50 3.20 -10.55
N VAL A 108 11.83 3.02 -9.41
CA VAL A 108 10.85 3.96 -8.88
C VAL A 108 11.46 4.67 -7.68
N SER A 109 11.63 5.98 -7.79
CA SER A 109 12.12 6.84 -6.71
C SER A 109 10.96 7.41 -5.91
N LEU A 110 10.90 7.05 -4.63
CA LEU A 110 9.91 7.54 -3.67
C LEU A 110 10.56 8.56 -2.75
N ALA A 111 9.87 9.68 -2.54
CA ALA A 111 10.29 10.68 -1.58
C ALA A 111 9.21 10.99 -0.55
N ARG A 112 9.64 11.41 0.63
CA ARG A 112 8.80 12.03 1.67
C ARG A 112 9.23 13.47 1.86
N ARG A 113 8.26 14.35 2.13
CA ARG A 113 8.50 15.75 2.52
C ARG A 113 8.40 16.00 4.02
N ASP A 114 8.08 14.96 4.78
CA ASP A 114 7.84 15.04 6.21
C ASP A 114 8.76 14.10 6.99
N SER A 115 8.88 14.34 8.29
CA SER A 115 9.71 13.57 9.23
C SER A 115 9.09 12.22 9.65
N ARG A 116 8.00 11.79 9.01
CA ARG A 116 7.28 10.57 9.39
C ARG A 116 8.01 9.34 8.85
N ALA A 117 8.40 8.43 9.74
CA ALA A 117 8.97 7.15 9.36
C ALA A 117 7.93 6.29 8.63
N ARG A 118 8.27 5.84 7.42
CA ARG A 118 7.41 5.01 6.57
C ARG A 118 7.97 3.61 6.43
N ARG A 119 7.23 2.61 6.89
CA ARG A 119 7.67 1.21 6.95
C ARG A 119 6.81 0.32 6.07
N GLY A 120 7.46 -0.68 5.50
CA GLY A 120 6.78 -1.73 4.75
C GLY A 120 5.97 -1.18 3.59
N LEU A 121 6.53 -0.22 2.86
CA LEU A 121 5.97 0.24 1.59
C LEU A 121 6.22 -0.86 0.57
N ARG A 122 5.16 -1.25 -0.12
CA ARG A 122 5.17 -2.26 -1.16
C ARG A 122 4.72 -1.61 -2.46
N LEU A 123 5.54 -1.75 -3.49
CA LEU A 123 5.20 -1.37 -4.86
C LEU A 123 4.84 -2.65 -5.61
N ASP A 124 3.70 -2.66 -6.28
CA ASP A 124 3.32 -3.71 -7.22
C ASP A 124 3.11 -3.08 -8.60
N HIS A 125 3.74 -3.65 -9.62
CA HIS A 125 3.53 -3.31 -11.02
C HIS A 125 3.40 -4.60 -11.82
N LEU A 126 2.26 -4.82 -12.46
CA LEU A 126 1.92 -6.08 -13.14
C LEU A 126 2.17 -7.29 -12.22
N ASP A 127 3.11 -8.18 -12.60
CA ASP A 127 3.49 -9.37 -11.83
C ASP A 127 4.72 -9.17 -10.93
N SER A 128 5.30 -7.96 -10.94
CA SER A 128 6.48 -7.61 -10.18
C SER A 128 6.14 -6.83 -8.92
N SER A 129 6.85 -7.14 -7.83
CA SER A 129 6.67 -6.48 -6.55
C SER A 129 8.00 -6.16 -5.88
N GLY A 130 8.09 -4.96 -5.30
CA GLY A 130 9.26 -4.48 -4.58
C GLY A 130 8.86 -3.89 -3.24
N PHE A 131 9.82 -3.82 -2.32
CA PHE A 131 9.60 -3.34 -0.96
C PHE A 131 10.63 -2.28 -0.61
N CYS A 132 10.21 -1.25 0.11
CA CYS A 132 11.10 -0.25 0.68
C CYS A 132 10.58 0.30 2.01
N ALA A 133 11.43 1.08 2.65
CA ALA A 133 11.10 1.86 3.81
C ALA A 133 11.82 3.20 3.74
N LEU A 134 11.15 4.27 4.17
CA LEU A 134 11.75 5.59 4.36
C LEU A 134 11.83 5.83 5.87
N LEU A 135 12.92 5.38 6.47
CA LEU A 135 13.17 5.47 7.92
C LEU A 135 14.01 6.71 8.24
N GLU A 136 15.23 6.73 7.72
CA GLU A 136 16.23 7.77 7.98
C GLU A 136 16.37 8.69 6.77
N HIS A 137 16.33 8.11 5.57
CA HIS A 137 16.43 8.83 4.31
C HIS A 137 15.06 9.39 3.89
N ASP A 138 15.10 10.55 3.24
CA ASP A 138 13.92 11.18 2.66
C ASP A 138 13.56 10.62 1.28
N MET A 139 14.46 9.81 0.71
CA MET A 139 14.29 9.14 -0.56
C MET A 139 14.56 7.64 -0.44
N ALA A 140 13.83 6.84 -1.20
CA ALA A 140 14.07 5.41 -1.35
C ALA A 140 13.79 5.00 -2.79
N GLU A 141 14.66 4.17 -3.35
CA GLU A 141 14.53 3.63 -4.70
C GLU A 141 14.13 2.17 -4.65
N VAL A 142 13.28 1.76 -5.58
CA VAL A 142 12.83 0.38 -5.73
C VAL A 142 12.96 -0.03 -7.17
N ASP A 143 13.73 -1.10 -7.39
CA ASP A 143 13.89 -1.70 -8.71
C ASP A 143 12.84 -2.81 -8.89
N LEU A 144 12.05 -2.69 -9.96
CA LEU A 144 11.02 -3.63 -10.36
C LEU A 144 11.39 -4.21 -11.73
N PRO A 145 11.54 -5.54 -11.86
CA PRO A 145 11.78 -6.14 -13.17
C PRO A 145 10.52 -6.08 -14.01
N VAL A 146 10.61 -5.60 -15.24
CA VAL A 146 9.48 -5.50 -16.19
C VAL A 146 9.87 -6.28 -17.45
N PRO A 147 9.07 -7.25 -17.89
CA PRO A 147 9.36 -7.97 -19.13
C PRO A 147 9.26 -7.02 -20.33
N THR A 148 10.23 -7.09 -21.24
CA THR A 148 10.19 -6.36 -22.52
C THR A 148 9.84 -7.33 -23.64
N GLU A 149 8.83 -6.98 -24.44
CA GLU A 149 8.39 -7.82 -25.58
C GLU A 149 8.71 -7.20 -26.93
N ARG A 150 8.81 -5.87 -27.01
CA ARG A 150 9.00 -5.13 -28.27
C ARG A 150 10.04 -4.03 -28.11
N ARG A 151 10.81 -3.78 -29.18
CA ARG A 151 11.74 -2.66 -29.25
C ARG A 151 10.97 -1.34 -29.41
N GLY A 152 11.29 -0.35 -28.59
CA GLY A 152 10.68 0.97 -28.60
C GLY A 152 10.41 1.44 -27.16
N TRP A 153 9.77 2.61 -27.05
CA TRP A 153 9.27 3.10 -25.77
C TRP A 153 8.14 2.20 -25.26
N GLN A 154 8.19 1.83 -23.98
CA GLN A 154 7.17 1.03 -23.32
C GLN A 154 6.35 1.92 -22.38
N ASP A 155 5.04 1.97 -22.62
CA ASP A 155 4.12 2.68 -21.74
C ASP A 155 4.04 1.97 -20.38
N ILE A 156 4.15 2.76 -19.31
CA ILE A 156 4.07 2.25 -17.95
C ILE A 156 2.60 2.10 -17.55
N GLU A 157 2.21 0.90 -17.16
CA GLU A 157 0.94 0.66 -16.50
C GLU A 157 0.90 1.15 -15.03
N ARG A 158 -0.30 1.24 -14.47
CA ARG A 158 -0.53 1.75 -13.12
C ARG A 158 0.30 0.99 -12.07
N ILE A 159 1.08 1.74 -11.30
CA ILE A 159 1.87 1.24 -10.17
C ILE A 159 1.02 1.32 -8.90
N ARG A 160 0.92 0.21 -8.17
CA ARG A 160 0.22 0.16 -6.89
C ARG A 160 1.20 0.37 -5.75
N LEU A 161 0.92 1.34 -4.89
CA LEU A 161 1.57 1.50 -3.60
C LEU A 161 0.67 0.91 -2.51
N SER A 162 1.22 0.11 -1.61
CA SER A 162 0.47 -0.45 -0.48
C SER A 162 1.31 -0.58 0.78
N SER A 163 0.65 -0.57 1.94
CA SER A 163 1.26 -0.90 3.24
C SER A 163 0.22 -1.54 4.16
N THR A 164 0.69 -2.46 5.00
CA THR A 164 -0.11 -3.09 6.08
C THR A 164 0.44 -2.76 7.47
N GLN A 165 1.44 -1.90 7.57
CA GLN A 165 2.05 -1.53 8.84
C GLN A 165 1.14 -0.55 9.60
N PRO A 166 1.14 -0.57 10.95
CA PRO A 166 2.01 -1.37 11.81
C PRO A 166 1.46 -2.78 12.16
N LEU A 167 0.19 -2.90 12.56
CA LEU A 167 -0.33 -4.16 13.13
C LEU A 167 -0.88 -5.16 12.10
N GLY A 168 -0.93 -4.83 10.81
CA GLY A 168 -1.49 -5.74 9.79
C GLY A 168 -3.02 -5.86 9.81
N LEU A 169 -3.73 -5.07 10.63
CA LEU A 169 -5.19 -5.10 10.74
C LEU A 169 -5.88 -4.58 9.49
N VAL A 170 -5.29 -3.55 8.88
CA VAL A 170 -5.79 -2.96 7.63
C VAL A 170 -4.68 -2.90 6.59
N ARG A 171 -5.07 -2.81 5.34
CA ARG A 171 -4.20 -2.56 4.21
C ARG A 171 -4.57 -1.21 3.59
N ALA A 172 -3.65 -0.27 3.67
CA ALA A 172 -3.72 0.97 2.91
C ALA A 172 -3.12 0.75 1.51
N TRP A 173 -3.74 1.32 0.48
CA TRP A 173 -3.24 1.26 -0.89
C TRP A 173 -3.68 2.46 -1.72
N SER A 174 -2.87 2.80 -2.72
CA SER A 174 -3.08 3.87 -3.69
C SER A 174 -2.52 3.45 -5.05
N TRP A 175 -3.01 4.07 -6.12
CA TRP A 175 -2.45 3.92 -7.46
C TRP A 175 -1.73 5.18 -7.89
N VAL A 176 -0.71 4.98 -8.71
CA VAL A 176 0.05 6.02 -9.40
C VAL A 176 0.19 5.60 -10.85
N TRP A 177 0.05 6.55 -11.77
CA TRP A 177 0.22 6.30 -13.20
C TRP A 177 1.12 7.39 -13.79
N PRO A 178 2.42 7.13 -13.96
CA PRO A 178 3.33 8.07 -14.61
C PRO A 178 3.05 8.16 -16.12
N GLU A 179 3.10 9.35 -16.72
CA GLU A 179 3.02 9.51 -18.20
C GLU A 179 4.34 9.17 -18.90
N THR A 180 5.46 9.21 -18.18
CA THR A 180 6.79 9.03 -18.75
C THR A 180 6.96 7.59 -19.25
N PRO A 181 7.16 7.36 -20.56
CA PRO A 181 7.43 6.02 -21.07
C PRO A 181 8.88 5.60 -20.74
N LEU A 182 9.14 4.30 -20.69
CA LEU A 182 10.46 3.71 -20.44
C LEU A 182 11.14 3.22 -21.72
#